data_AF-A0A059EY06-F1
#
_entry.id   AF-A0A059EY06-F1
#
_cell.length_a   1.000
_cell.length_b   1.000
_cell.length_c   1.000
_cell.angle_alpha   90.00
_cell.angle_beta   90.00
_cell.angle_gamma   90.00
#
_symmetry.space_group_name_H-M   'P 1'
#
loop_
_entity.id
_entity.type
_entity.pdbx_description
1 polymer ?
#
loop_
_entity_poly.entity_id
_entity_poly.type
_entity_poly.pdbx_seq_one_letter_code
_entity_poly.pdbx_strand_id
1 'polypeptide(L)'
;MTKKTVIELYKIFRTVIFQLVERNSEKFGGNGIVIHFDKTQKTHRHGLTGRHNCSNTVWVVGAVDIIYRKCFLKFLPSRSRSDLFHFFSTWILPVSIVHTDCHRSYNTLNTLGFTHFTVKHNRNLVGPDGIHTNWIEGLFG
;
A
#
# COMPACT_ATOMS: atom_id res chain seq x y z
N MET A 1 -7.33 14.90 34.28
CA MET A 1 -7.64 14.79 32.83
C MET A 1 -8.41 13.50 32.60
N THR A 2 -9.59 13.52 31.97
CA THR A 2 -10.42 12.30 31.85
C THR A 2 -10.02 11.45 30.63
N LYS A 3 -10.27 10.13 30.68
CA LYS A 3 -10.07 9.23 29.53
C LYS A 3 -10.80 9.72 28.27
N LYS A 4 -11.99 10.29 28.44
CA LYS A 4 -12.78 10.87 27.34
C LYS A 4 -12.06 12.07 26.71
N THR A 5 -11.51 12.97 27.53
CA THR A 5 -10.74 14.12 27.06
C THR A 5 -9.50 13.69 26.27
N VAL A 6 -8.78 12.67 26.75
CA VAL A 6 -7.61 12.11 26.05
C VAL A 6 -8.00 11.57 24.68
N ILE A 7 -9.07 10.77 24.59
CA ILE A 7 -9.53 10.18 23.33
C ILE A 7 -9.92 11.25 22.32
N GLU A 8 -10.67 12.26 22.74
CA GLU A 8 -11.07 13.36 21.84
C GLU A 8 -9.86 14.14 21.32
N LEU A 9 -8.87 14.41 22.18
CA LEU A 9 -7.64 15.05 21.75
C LEU A 9 -6.88 14.21 20.71
N TYR A 10 -6.76 12.90 20.92
CA TYR A 10 -6.16 11.99 19.92
C TYR A 10 -6.91 11.98 18.59
N LYS A 11 -8.25 12.04 18.60
CA LYS A 11 -9.04 12.12 17.36
C LYS A 11 -8.76 13.40 16.59
N ILE A 12 -8.67 14.53 17.29
CA ILE A 12 -8.34 15.83 16.68
C ILE A 12 -6.96 15.76 16.03
N PHE A 13 -5.93 15.32 16.77
CA PHE A 13 -4.58 15.19 16.22
C PHE A 13 -4.53 14.28 14.99
N ARG A 14 -5.16 13.10 15.05
CA ARG A 14 -5.20 12.17 13.92
C ARG A 14 -5.88 12.79 12.70
N THR A 15 -6.96 13.54 12.90
CA THR A 15 -7.70 14.19 11.81
C THR A 15 -6.85 15.28 11.15
N VAL A 16 -6.20 16.12 11.95
CA VAL A 16 -5.34 17.20 11.45
C VAL A 16 -4.13 16.63 10.71
N ILE A 17 -3.45 15.64 11.28
CA ILE A 17 -2.30 14.97 10.64
C ILE A 17 -2.74 14.31 9.32
N PHE A 18 -3.88 13.61 9.32
CA PHE A 18 -4.41 12.99 8.11
C PHE A 18 -4.64 14.04 7.02
N GLN A 19 -5.33 15.15 7.34
CA GLN A 19 -5.57 16.23 6.37
C GLN A 19 -4.26 16.86 5.87
N LEU A 20 -3.28 17.04 6.75
CA LEU A 20 -1.98 17.58 6.38
C LEU A 20 -1.25 16.63 5.40
N VAL A 21 -1.22 15.33 5.70
CA VAL A 21 -0.58 14.33 4.84
C VAL A 21 -1.28 14.25 3.50
N GLU A 22 -2.62 14.21 3.48
CA GLU A 22 -3.40 14.17 2.24
C GLU A 22 -3.15 15.39 1.34
N ARG A 23 -3.08 16.59 1.93
CA ARG A 23 -2.86 17.84 1.18
C ARG A 23 -1.45 17.97 0.62
N ASN A 24 -0.45 17.42 1.31
CA ASN A 24 0.96 17.49 0.90
C ASN A 24 1.43 16.22 0.18
N SER A 25 0.53 15.26 -0.06
CA SER A 25 0.86 14.04 -0.79
C SER A 25 0.98 14.35 -2.28
N GLU A 26 2.11 13.96 -2.87
CA GLU A 26 2.38 14.10 -4.29
C GLU A 26 2.35 12.74 -4.99
N LYS A 27 2.33 12.76 -6.33
CA LYS A 27 2.49 11.53 -7.11
C LYS A 27 3.88 10.95 -6.88
N PHE A 28 3.94 9.63 -6.93
CA PHE A 28 5.07 8.81 -6.54
C PHE A 28 5.65 8.06 -7.75
N GLY A 29 6.95 7.76 -7.74
CA GLY A 29 7.60 7.07 -8.86
C GLY A 29 8.12 8.00 -9.95
N GLY A 30 8.18 7.50 -11.17
CA GLY A 30 8.67 8.20 -12.35
C GLY A 30 9.56 7.32 -13.22
N ASN A 31 10.02 7.87 -14.34
CA ASN A 31 10.89 7.13 -15.27
C ASN A 31 12.16 6.63 -14.57
N GLY A 32 12.45 5.34 -14.71
CA GLY A 32 13.60 4.68 -14.09
C GLY A 32 13.48 4.43 -12.58
N ILE A 33 12.36 4.80 -11.95
CA ILE A 33 12.12 4.51 -10.53
C ILE A 33 11.41 3.16 -10.40
N VAL A 34 12.01 2.29 -9.59
CA VAL A 34 11.45 0.99 -9.23
C VAL A 34 10.67 1.12 -7.93
N ILE A 35 9.42 0.66 -7.98
CA ILE A 35 8.45 0.73 -6.90
C ILE A 35 8.12 -0.69 -6.46
N HIS A 36 8.35 -0.98 -5.18
CA HIS A 36 7.83 -2.17 -4.55
C HIS A 36 6.43 -1.89 -4.04
N PHE A 37 5.44 -2.61 -4.54
CA PHE A 37 4.03 -2.39 -4.22
C PHE A 37 3.39 -3.65 -3.67
N ASP A 38 2.63 -3.48 -2.58
CA ASP A 38 1.83 -4.55 -2.00
C ASP A 38 0.60 -3.99 -1.24
N LYS A 39 -0.27 -4.89 -0.82
CA LYS A 39 -1.48 -4.61 -0.04
C LYS A 39 -1.53 -5.50 1.19
N THR A 40 -1.93 -4.90 2.31
CA THR A 40 -2.18 -5.63 3.55
C THR A 40 -3.59 -5.36 4.04
N GLN A 41 -4.17 -6.35 4.72
CA GLN A 41 -5.45 -6.20 5.41
C GLN A 41 -5.18 -5.91 6.88
N LYS A 42 -5.82 -4.88 7.43
CA LYS A 42 -5.80 -4.59 8.87
C LYS A 42 -7.20 -4.79 9.42
N THR A 43 -7.35 -5.75 10.33
CA THR A 43 -8.62 -6.04 10.99
C THR A 43 -8.61 -5.52 12.41
N HIS A 44 -9.60 -4.70 12.78
CA HIS A 44 -9.79 -4.29 14.16
C HIS A 44 -10.55 -5.37 14.94
N ARG A 45 -9.88 -6.00 15.90
CA ARG A 45 -10.47 -6.97 16.84
C ARG A 45 -10.87 -6.28 18.14
N HIS A 46 -12.09 -6.52 18.60
CA HIS A 46 -12.44 -6.29 20.00
C HIS A 46 -12.00 -7.51 20.84
N GLY A 47 -10.84 -7.40 21.50
CA GLY A 47 -10.29 -8.44 22.37
C GLY A 47 -9.61 -9.62 21.65
N LEU A 48 -9.16 -10.61 22.42
CA LEU A 48 -8.43 -11.80 21.93
C LEU A 48 -9.33 -12.85 21.25
N THR A 49 -10.65 -12.76 21.43
CA THR A 49 -11.62 -13.82 21.10
C THR A 49 -12.59 -13.47 19.96
N GLY A 50 -12.46 -12.29 19.34
CA GLY A 50 -13.33 -11.90 18.20
C GLY A 50 -13.01 -12.64 16.90
N ARG A 51 -14.03 -13.06 16.13
CA ARG A 51 -13.85 -13.54 14.75
C ARG A 51 -13.28 -12.44 13.86
N HIS A 52 -12.48 -12.84 12.85
CA HIS A 52 -12.10 -11.94 11.76
C HIS A 52 -13.36 -11.66 10.91
N ASN A 53 -14.12 -10.65 11.28
CA ASN A 53 -15.29 -10.24 10.51
C ASN A 53 -14.86 -9.24 9.45
N CYS A 54 -15.27 -9.48 8.20
CA CYS A 54 -14.99 -8.61 7.06
C CYS A 54 -15.45 -7.15 7.29
N SER A 55 -16.44 -6.93 8.14
CA SER A 55 -16.95 -5.60 8.51
C SER A 55 -15.95 -4.72 9.27
N ASN A 56 -14.92 -5.31 9.88
CA ASN A 56 -13.91 -4.60 10.66
C ASN A 56 -12.52 -4.59 9.97
N THR A 57 -12.48 -4.94 8.69
CA THR A 57 -11.23 -5.01 7.92
C THR A 57 -11.12 -3.81 7.00
N VAL A 58 -9.99 -3.11 7.09
CA VAL A 58 -9.60 -2.08 6.13
C VAL A 58 -8.45 -2.60 5.28
N TRP A 59 -8.47 -2.26 3.99
CA TRP A 59 -7.36 -2.52 3.09
C TRP A 59 -6.41 -1.33 3.11
N VAL A 60 -5.12 -1.63 3.22
CA VAL A 60 -4.04 -0.65 3.10
C VAL A 60 -3.17 -1.09 1.94
N VAL A 61 -2.90 -0.19 1.02
CA VAL A 61 -1.84 -0.36 0.02
C VAL A 61 -0.62 0.40 0.43
N GLY A 62 0.52 -0.11 -0.01
CA GLY A 62 1.80 0.53 0.20
C GLY A 62 2.67 0.43 -1.03
N ALA A 63 3.41 1.51 -1.26
CA ALA A 63 4.40 1.63 -2.32
C ALA A 63 5.71 2.13 -1.69
N VAL A 64 6.84 1.52 -2.05
CA VAL A 64 8.17 1.95 -1.63
C VAL A 64 9.06 2.14 -2.85
N ASP A 65 9.66 3.31 -2.94
CA ASP A 65 10.66 3.67 -3.94
C ASP A 65 11.99 3.13 -3.43
N ILE A 66 12.61 2.26 -4.21
CA ILE A 66 13.84 1.60 -3.75
C ILE A 66 15.06 2.52 -3.78
N ILE A 67 15.03 3.59 -4.57
CA ILE A 67 16.15 4.51 -4.75
C ILE A 67 16.12 5.54 -3.62
N TYR A 68 15.01 6.27 -3.51
CA TYR A 68 14.89 7.38 -2.57
C TYR A 68 14.33 6.98 -1.21
N ARG A 69 13.96 5.70 -1.02
CA ARG A 69 13.37 5.17 0.22
C ARG A 69 12.12 5.90 0.68
N LYS A 70 11.45 6.60 -0.23
CA LYS A 70 10.15 7.20 0.04
C LYS A 70 9.13 6.08 0.14
N CYS A 71 8.18 6.20 1.07
CA CYS A 71 7.07 5.28 1.19
C CYS A 71 5.75 6.04 1.03
N PHE A 72 4.75 5.34 0.50
CA PHE A 72 3.41 5.87 0.32
C PHE A 72 2.41 4.83 0.83
N LEU A 73 1.51 5.24 1.71
CA LEU A 73 0.47 4.37 2.28
C LEU A 73 -0.89 4.99 2.04
N LYS A 74 -1.85 4.18 1.60
CA LYS A 74 -3.23 4.64 1.38
C LYS A 74 -4.24 3.59 1.80
N PHE A 75 -5.34 4.04 2.40
CA PHE A 75 -6.50 3.19 2.59
C PHE A 75 -7.21 2.97 1.25
N LEU A 76 -7.63 1.73 0.99
CA LEU A 76 -8.49 1.40 -0.13
C LEU A 76 -9.86 0.90 0.35
N PRO A 77 -10.94 1.21 -0.39
CA PRO A 77 -12.26 0.64 -0.13
C PRO A 77 -12.26 -0.89 -0.24
N SER A 78 -11.53 -1.44 -1.22
CA SER A 78 -11.38 -2.88 -1.38
C SER A 78 -10.08 -3.25 -2.12
N ARG A 79 -9.81 -4.56 -2.23
CA ARG A 79 -8.72 -5.13 -3.06
C ARG A 79 -9.12 -5.36 -4.52
N SER A 80 -10.21 -4.76 -4.97
CA SER A 80 -10.70 -4.93 -6.34
C SER A 80 -9.68 -4.42 -7.35
N ARG A 81 -9.75 -4.95 -8.57
CA ARG A 81 -8.92 -4.46 -9.68
C ARG A 81 -9.19 -2.99 -9.97
N SER A 82 -10.44 -2.54 -9.88
CA SER A 82 -10.83 -1.14 -10.13
C SER A 82 -10.24 -0.18 -9.11
N ASP A 83 -10.26 -0.53 -7.81
CA ASP A 83 -9.71 0.33 -6.77
C ASP A 83 -8.18 0.44 -6.87
N LEU A 84 -7.51 -0.68 -7.17
CA LEU A 84 -6.07 -0.69 -7.44
C LEU A 84 -5.74 0.12 -8.69
N PHE A 85 -6.48 -0.08 -9.78
CA PHE A 85 -6.30 0.68 -11.02
C PHE A 85 -6.44 2.19 -10.78
N HIS A 86 -7.47 2.59 -10.02
CA HIS A 86 -7.68 3.99 -9.66
C HIS A 86 -6.52 4.54 -8.83
N PHE A 87 -6.03 3.77 -7.85
CA PHE A 87 -4.84 4.13 -7.07
C PHE A 87 -3.62 4.37 -7.97
N PHE A 88 -3.28 3.41 -8.84
CA PHE A 88 -2.12 3.52 -9.72
C PHE A 88 -2.22 4.73 -10.66
N SER A 89 -3.39 4.94 -11.27
CA SER A 89 -3.61 6.06 -12.19
C SER A 89 -3.54 7.43 -11.50
N THR A 90 -3.91 7.48 -10.21
CA THR A 90 -3.95 8.73 -9.44
C THR A 90 -2.59 9.06 -8.83
N TRP A 91 -1.96 8.07 -8.20
CA TRP A 91 -0.83 8.29 -7.29
C TRP A 91 0.52 7.86 -7.84
N ILE A 92 0.57 7.02 -8.89
CA ILE A 92 1.84 6.55 -9.45
C ILE A 92 2.09 7.25 -10.79
N LEU A 93 3.28 7.82 -10.95
CA LEU A 93 3.71 8.45 -12.19
C LEU A 93 3.87 7.39 -13.29
N PRO A 94 3.40 7.64 -14.53
CA PRO A 94 3.52 6.69 -15.62
C PRO A 94 5.00 6.37 -15.93
N VAL A 95 5.24 5.26 -16.64
CA VAL A 95 6.60 4.77 -16.98
C VAL A 95 7.42 4.32 -15.75
N SER A 96 6.83 4.29 -14.56
CA SER A 96 7.44 3.65 -13.39
C SER A 96 7.57 2.13 -13.61
N ILE A 97 8.59 1.55 -12.98
CA ILE A 97 8.77 0.10 -12.90
C ILE A 97 8.13 -0.37 -11.60
N VAL A 98 7.20 -1.32 -11.66
CA VAL A 98 6.44 -1.79 -10.49
C VAL A 98 6.75 -3.26 -10.23
N HIS A 99 7.15 -3.59 -9.01
CA HIS A 99 7.32 -4.96 -8.52
C HIS A 99 6.18 -5.30 -7.56
N THR A 100 5.47 -6.39 -7.81
CA THR A 100 4.40 -6.89 -6.92
C THR A 100 4.51 -8.39 -6.69
N ASP A 101 3.67 -8.93 -5.80
CA ASP A 101 3.38 -10.36 -5.80
C ASP A 101 2.65 -10.80 -7.11
N CYS A 102 2.45 -12.10 -7.30
CA CYS A 102 1.75 -12.65 -8.47
C CYS A 102 0.20 -12.57 -8.39
N HIS A 103 -0.40 -11.65 -7.62
CA HIS A 103 -1.85 -11.56 -7.52
C HIS A 103 -2.50 -11.05 -8.81
N ARG A 104 -3.51 -11.76 -9.32
CA ARG A 104 -4.18 -11.49 -10.62
C ARG A 104 -4.70 -10.05 -10.80
N SER A 105 -5.01 -9.35 -9.71
CA SER A 105 -5.43 -7.94 -9.75
C SER A 105 -4.41 -7.02 -10.42
N TYR A 106 -3.14 -7.41 -10.48
CA TYR A 106 -2.06 -6.61 -11.05
C TYR A 106 -1.85 -6.81 -12.55
N ASN A 107 -2.54 -7.78 -13.17
CA ASN A 107 -2.35 -8.10 -14.59
C ASN A 107 -2.63 -6.90 -15.53
N THR A 108 -3.36 -5.88 -15.07
CA THR A 108 -3.65 -4.67 -15.84
C THR A 108 -2.61 -3.56 -15.70
N LEU A 109 -1.57 -3.73 -14.89
CA LEU A 109 -0.54 -2.69 -14.73
C LEU A 109 0.23 -2.43 -16.03
N ASN A 110 0.51 -3.47 -16.81
CA ASN A 110 1.12 -3.29 -18.14
C ASN A 110 0.23 -2.46 -19.08
N THR A 111 -1.10 -2.60 -18.99
CA THR A 111 -2.03 -1.81 -19.82
C THR A 111 -2.09 -0.33 -19.42
N LEU A 112 -1.60 0.02 -18.23
CA LEU A 112 -1.50 1.38 -17.72
C LEU A 112 -0.19 2.08 -18.09
N GLY A 113 0.69 1.43 -18.85
CA GLY A 113 2.00 1.99 -19.22
C GLY A 113 3.06 1.85 -18.12
N PHE A 114 2.87 0.93 -17.17
CA PHE A 114 3.91 0.53 -16.22
C PHE A 114 4.69 -0.67 -16.75
N THR A 115 5.99 -0.71 -16.46
CA THR A 115 6.77 -1.94 -16.60
C THR A 115 6.55 -2.78 -15.35
N HIS A 116 5.82 -3.89 -15.46
CA HIS A 116 5.45 -4.71 -14.31
C HIS A 116 6.27 -5.99 -14.22
N PHE A 117 6.87 -6.22 -13.05
CA PHE A 117 7.50 -7.47 -12.67
C PHE A 117 6.80 -8.09 -11.47
N THR A 118 6.82 -9.42 -11.40
CA THR A 118 6.15 -10.15 -10.33
C THR A 118 7.09 -11.11 -9.64
N VAL A 119 6.90 -11.25 -8.32
CA VAL A 119 7.65 -12.18 -7.48
C VAL A 119 6.70 -13.24 -6.96
N LYS A 120 7.11 -14.50 -7.08
CA LYS A 120 6.33 -15.62 -6.61
C LYS A 120 6.85 -16.08 -5.24
N HIS A 121 6.29 -15.48 -4.18
CA HIS A 121 6.70 -15.72 -2.79
C HIS A 121 6.55 -17.17 -2.31
N ASN A 122 5.74 -17.99 -3.00
CA ASN A 122 5.65 -19.42 -2.68
C ASN A 122 6.84 -20.26 -3.19
N ARG A 123 7.76 -19.65 -3.93
CA ARG A 123 8.96 -20.31 -4.45
C ARG A 123 10.22 -19.61 -3.95
N ASN A 124 10.30 -18.30 -4.11
CA ASN A 124 11.52 -17.55 -3.83
C ASN A 124 11.20 -16.22 -3.11
N LEU A 125 12.09 -15.79 -2.20
CA LEU A 125 12.10 -14.43 -1.64
C LEU A 125 12.69 -13.41 -2.62
N VAL A 126 13.62 -13.87 -3.47
CA VAL A 126 14.25 -13.10 -4.55
C VAL A 126 14.21 -13.94 -5.82
N GLY A 127 13.70 -13.36 -6.91
CA GLY A 127 13.65 -14.01 -8.21
C GLY A 127 15.04 -14.36 -8.77
N PRO A 128 15.14 -15.30 -9.72
CA PRO A 128 16.41 -15.63 -10.37
C PRO A 128 17.06 -14.42 -11.09
N ASP A 129 16.24 -13.45 -11.45
CA ASP A 129 16.57 -12.15 -12.04
C ASP A 129 16.88 -11.06 -11.00
N GLY A 130 16.91 -11.41 -9.70
CA GLY A 130 17.15 -10.46 -8.62
C GLY A 130 15.92 -9.65 -8.21
N ILE A 131 14.76 -9.87 -8.84
CA ILE A 131 13.53 -9.11 -8.55
C ILE A 131 12.94 -9.55 -7.22
N HIS A 132 12.56 -8.61 -6.37
CA HIS A 132 11.97 -8.88 -5.05
C HIS A 132 10.99 -7.76 -4.66
N THR A 133 10.26 -7.96 -3.56
CA THR A 133 9.36 -6.95 -2.96
C THR A 133 9.72 -6.66 -1.49
N ASN A 134 10.83 -7.18 -0.97
CA ASN A 134 11.22 -7.11 0.46
C ASN A 134 11.06 -5.74 1.14
N TRP A 135 11.30 -4.63 0.45
CA TRP A 135 11.12 -3.28 1.02
C TRP A 135 9.67 -2.99 1.43
N ILE A 136 8.68 -3.38 0.63
CA ILE A 136 7.27 -3.20 1.01
C ILE A 136 6.84 -4.26 2.03
N GLU A 137 7.34 -5.48 1.92
CA GLU A 137 7.07 -6.53 2.90
C GLU A 137 7.60 -6.15 4.29
N GLY A 138 8.81 -5.60 4.37
CA GLY A 138 9.39 -5.09 5.61
C GLY A 138 8.67 -3.85 6.17
N LEU A 139 7.99 -3.06 5.32
CA LEU A 139 7.15 -1.96 5.80
C LEU A 139 5.85 -2.47 6.45
N PHE A 140 5.36 -3.63 6.03
CA PHE A 140 4.13 -4.23 6.56
C PHE A 140 4.33 -5.25 7.68
N GLY A 141 5.50 -5.86 7.73
CA GLY A 141 5.93 -6.86 8.72
C GLY A 141 6.03 -6.35 10.15
#